data_AF-A0A0C2H343-F1
#
_entry.id   AF-A0A0C2H343-F1
#
_cell.length_a   1.000
_cell.length_b   1.000
_cell.length_c   1.000
_cell.angle_alpha   90.00
_cell.angle_beta   90.00
_cell.angle_gamma   90.00
#
_symmetry.space_group_name_H-M   'P 1'
#
loop_
_entity.id
_entity.type
_entity.pdbx_description
1 polymer ?
#
loop_
_entity_poly.entity_id
_entity_poly.type
_entity_poly.pdbx_seq_one_letter_code
_entity_poly.pdbx_strand_id
1 'polypeptide(L)'
;EVNTIEGRAEDAVEACQVAIQQCAEDPVVNLYFRLTKNMVSARVSGTVCDDSETVIIGQLINRLDQTSPATANLKLFYICTLLAFMLADGKTRSSRQHLRTLQSEVQALSKDGTCMQAGIRWMDTVPLTVFACLMTIVNSALQCNYERAAKYYTIAMRHIQDYNARASRNPCEYGILRSVQRMRMALNEMMAQCNIMACHPSMAMDNIRDMVQFSQRHGADLFEEFGPAIQSLLGHYCSYLRESEAAEKHFIAASKFKSCKDKNIWVMTHVNLAITYLAQCKHAEFYEIADQTLIAECMETAKMEDLFRLHGLSVLLFSIFVPVNAEVILPTLDWSKKGHDHSLHCWSNNTMARVLASHGMDNSAYIEAARKEMALLDEGVIRAEHQTNPSAALVQWFEGDPTAYLPKDD
;
A
#
# COMPACT_ATOMS: atom_id res chain seq x y z
N GLU A 1 -10.27 -26.72 -17.51
CA GLU A 1 -10.49 -26.95 -16.06
C GLU A 1 -9.27 -26.42 -15.31
N VAL A 2 -9.11 -25.09 -15.30
CA VAL A 2 -9.31 -24.20 -14.13
C VAL A 2 -8.48 -24.64 -12.91
N ASN A 3 -7.16 -24.61 -13.08
CA ASN A 3 -6.18 -24.44 -11.99
C ASN A 3 -6.32 -23.02 -11.42
N THR A 4 -7.39 -22.73 -10.68
CA THR A 4 -7.43 -21.51 -9.87
C THR A 4 -6.51 -21.69 -8.67
N ILE A 5 -5.72 -20.64 -8.41
CA ILE A 5 -4.77 -20.56 -7.29
C ILE A 5 -5.47 -20.87 -5.95
N GLU A 6 -6.77 -20.60 -5.83
CA GLU A 6 -7.62 -20.88 -4.66
C GLU A 6 -7.77 -22.38 -4.38
N GLY A 7 -7.96 -23.25 -5.38
CA GLY A 7 -8.06 -24.70 -5.17
C GLY A 7 -6.74 -25.33 -4.73
N ARG A 8 -5.61 -24.77 -5.19
CA ARG A 8 -4.25 -25.22 -4.82
C ARG A 8 -3.78 -24.68 -3.48
N ALA A 9 -4.54 -23.77 -2.89
CA ALA A 9 -4.17 -23.04 -1.69
C ALA A 9 -4.59 -23.81 -0.43
N GLU A 10 -5.78 -24.40 -0.42
CA GLU A 10 -6.19 -25.37 0.61
C GLU A 10 -5.26 -26.58 0.61
N ASP A 11 -4.94 -27.13 -0.57
CA ASP A 11 -3.95 -28.19 -0.74
C ASP A 11 -2.56 -27.78 -0.19
N ALA A 12 -2.16 -26.52 -0.34
CA ALA A 12 -0.89 -26.02 0.17
C ALA A 12 -0.88 -25.90 1.71
N VAL A 13 -2.00 -25.50 2.32
CA VAL A 13 -2.15 -25.47 3.78
C VAL A 13 -2.14 -26.89 4.34
N GLU A 14 -2.85 -27.83 3.69
CA GLU A 14 -2.85 -29.24 4.06
C GLU A 14 -1.46 -29.86 3.93
N ALA A 15 -0.75 -29.60 2.82
CA ALA A 15 0.62 -30.06 2.62
C ALA A 15 1.56 -29.55 3.72
N CYS A 16 1.43 -28.29 4.13
CA CYS A 16 2.18 -27.76 5.26
C CYS A 16 1.82 -28.47 6.57
N GLN A 17 0.53 -28.77 6.79
CA GLN A 17 0.07 -29.48 7.99
C GLN A 17 0.64 -30.90 8.07
N VAL A 18 0.66 -31.63 6.95
CA VAL A 18 1.28 -32.95 6.85
C VAL A 18 2.78 -32.86 7.12
N ALA A 19 3.48 -31.88 6.53
CA ALA A 19 4.90 -31.69 6.75
C ALA A 19 5.24 -31.37 8.23
N ILE A 20 4.41 -30.57 8.91
CA ILE A 20 4.55 -30.28 10.35
C ILE A 20 4.44 -31.56 11.17
N GLN A 21 3.54 -32.47 10.82
CA GLN A 21 3.37 -33.75 11.54
C GLN A 21 4.55 -34.70 11.29
N GLN A 22 5.03 -34.77 10.05
CA GLN A 22 6.16 -35.64 9.67
C GLN A 22 7.49 -35.16 10.24
N CYS A 23 7.65 -33.85 10.42
CA CYS A 23 8.86 -33.23 10.96
C CYS A 23 8.71 -32.82 12.43
N ALA A 24 7.87 -33.50 13.23
CA ALA A 24 7.66 -33.16 14.64
C ALA A 24 8.95 -33.23 15.49
N GLU A 25 9.86 -34.15 15.16
CA GLU A 25 11.11 -34.39 15.87
C GLU A 25 12.26 -33.45 15.44
N ASP A 26 12.12 -32.76 14.30
CA ASP A 26 13.10 -31.76 13.84
C ASP A 26 12.55 -30.35 14.08
N PRO A 27 12.94 -29.68 15.18
CA PRO A 27 12.35 -28.40 15.55
C PRO A 27 12.66 -27.27 14.54
N VAL A 28 13.76 -27.37 13.77
CA VAL A 28 14.13 -26.37 12.76
C VAL A 28 13.21 -26.49 11.55
N VAL A 29 13.05 -27.70 11.03
CA VAL A 29 12.18 -27.98 9.88
C VAL A 29 10.70 -27.82 10.27
N ASN A 30 10.33 -28.21 11.49
CA ASN A 30 8.99 -27.99 12.02
C ASN A 30 8.62 -26.49 12.02
N LEU A 31 9.52 -25.66 12.57
CA LEU A 31 9.32 -24.21 12.60
C LEU A 31 9.20 -23.64 11.19
N TYR A 32 10.04 -24.07 10.24
CA TYR A 32 9.95 -23.62 8.86
C TYR A 32 8.58 -23.88 8.23
N PHE A 33 8.05 -25.10 8.37
CA PHE A 33 6.74 -25.42 7.80
C PHE A 33 5.58 -24.71 8.51
N ARG A 34 5.68 -24.44 9.82
CA ARG A 34 4.71 -23.59 10.54
C ARG A 34 4.71 -22.16 10.03
N LEU A 35 5.89 -21.55 9.86
CA LEU A 35 6.01 -20.20 9.29
C LEU A 35 5.48 -20.15 7.86
N THR A 36 5.74 -21.19 7.06
CA THR A 36 5.24 -21.31 5.69
C THR A 36 3.72 -21.45 5.67
N LYS A 37 3.16 -22.32 6.51
CA LYS A 37 1.71 -22.48 6.68
C LYS A 37 1.04 -21.17 7.02
N ASN A 38 1.63 -20.39 7.94
CA ASN A 38 1.10 -19.09 8.32
C ASN A 38 1.09 -18.10 7.15
N MET A 39 2.18 -18.04 6.39
CA MET A 39 2.25 -17.18 5.20
C MET A 39 1.22 -17.57 4.14
N VAL A 40 1.05 -18.87 3.88
CA VAL A 40 0.05 -19.37 2.92
C VAL A 40 -1.36 -19.10 3.42
N SER A 41 -1.65 -19.41 4.68
CA SER A 41 -2.98 -19.17 5.28
C SER A 41 -3.34 -17.68 5.21
N ALA A 42 -2.41 -16.79 5.57
CA ALA A 42 -2.59 -15.35 5.45
C ALA A 42 -2.99 -14.92 4.03
N ARG A 43 -2.35 -15.52 3.01
CA ARG A 43 -2.60 -15.20 1.60
C ARG A 43 -3.95 -15.70 1.10
N VAL A 44 -4.43 -16.81 1.65
CA VAL A 44 -5.59 -17.57 1.17
C VAL A 44 -6.87 -17.17 1.88
N SER A 45 -6.83 -17.16 3.21
CA SER A 45 -8.01 -16.89 4.05
C SER A 45 -8.03 -15.47 4.60
N GLY A 46 -6.98 -14.66 4.40
CA GLY A 46 -6.86 -13.33 4.99
C GLY A 46 -6.67 -13.35 6.51
N THR A 47 -6.65 -14.53 7.13
CA THR A 47 -6.47 -14.72 8.57
C THR A 47 -5.03 -15.11 8.86
N VAL A 48 -4.39 -14.40 9.77
CA VAL A 48 -3.08 -14.81 10.28
C VAL A 48 -3.23 -15.60 11.57
N CYS A 49 -2.38 -16.63 11.64
CA CYS A 49 -1.85 -17.29 12.84
C CYS A 49 -2.70 -17.03 14.09
N ASP A 50 -3.50 -18.02 14.48
CA ASP A 50 -4.22 -17.95 15.74
C ASP A 50 -3.24 -17.74 16.92
N ASP A 51 -3.76 -17.21 18.03
CA ASP A 51 -2.95 -16.90 19.22
C ASP A 51 -2.20 -18.15 19.73
N SER A 52 -2.77 -19.35 19.54
CA SER A 52 -2.16 -20.60 19.97
C SER A 52 -0.93 -20.97 19.14
N GLU A 53 -1.00 -20.80 17.83
CA GLU A 53 0.07 -21.07 16.89
C GLU A 53 1.21 -20.04 17.07
N THR A 54 0.87 -18.79 17.40
CA THR A 54 1.84 -17.74 17.74
C THR A 54 2.65 -18.14 18.99
N VAL A 55 1.98 -18.67 20.01
CA VAL A 55 2.65 -19.16 21.23
C VAL A 55 3.56 -20.35 20.91
N ILE A 56 3.10 -21.30 20.09
CA ILE A 56 3.90 -22.47 19.68
C ILE A 56 5.16 -22.04 18.92
N ILE A 57 5.02 -21.14 17.94
CA ILE A 57 6.15 -20.60 17.17
C ILE A 57 7.15 -19.89 18.09
N GLY A 58 6.67 -19.07 19.02
CA GLY A 58 7.53 -18.40 20.00
C GLY A 58 8.30 -19.38 20.89
N GLN A 59 7.65 -20.45 21.35
CA GLN A 59 8.31 -21.50 22.14
C GLN A 59 9.36 -22.25 21.31
N LEU A 60 9.07 -22.58 20.06
CA LEU A 60 10.02 -23.24 19.16
C LEU A 60 11.25 -22.36 18.92
N ILE A 61 11.06 -21.09 18.57
CA ILE A 61 12.16 -20.13 18.35
C ILE A 61 13.09 -20.05 19.58
N ASN A 62 12.53 -20.05 20.79
CA ASN A 62 13.32 -19.95 22.03
C ASN A 62 14.09 -21.24 22.36
N ARG A 63 13.65 -22.40 21.86
CA ARG A 63 14.31 -23.69 22.10
C ARG A 63 15.44 -23.99 21.11
N LEU A 64 15.44 -23.34 19.94
CA LEU A 64 16.49 -23.53 18.94
C LEU A 64 17.84 -22.97 19.41
N ASP A 65 18.94 -23.47 18.82
CA ASP A 65 20.27 -22.89 19.03
C ASP A 65 20.32 -21.47 18.47
N GLN A 66 20.50 -20.50 19.36
CA GLN A 66 20.48 -19.08 19.04
C GLN A 66 21.73 -18.62 18.27
N THR A 67 22.77 -19.43 18.23
CA THR A 67 24.01 -19.16 17.49
C THR A 67 23.97 -19.72 16.07
N SER A 68 22.97 -20.56 15.75
CA SER A 68 22.84 -21.20 14.44
C SER A 68 22.33 -20.22 13.37
N PRO A 69 22.99 -20.17 12.17
CA PRO A 69 22.50 -19.40 11.03
C PRO A 69 21.08 -19.76 10.60
N ALA A 70 20.67 -21.03 10.74
CA ALA A 70 19.31 -21.47 10.42
C ALA A 70 18.27 -20.81 11.34
N THR A 71 18.56 -20.71 12.64
CA THR A 71 17.69 -20.04 13.61
C THR A 71 17.56 -18.55 13.30
N ALA A 72 18.66 -17.88 12.96
CA ALA A 72 18.64 -16.48 12.55
C ALA A 72 17.77 -16.26 11.29
N ASN A 73 17.91 -17.13 10.28
CA ASN A 73 17.11 -17.07 9.06
C ASN A 73 15.61 -17.28 9.32
N LEU A 74 15.24 -18.22 10.20
CA LEU A 74 13.84 -18.47 10.56
C LEU A 74 13.22 -17.35 11.39
N LYS A 75 13.99 -16.72 12.28
CA LYS A 75 13.54 -15.50 12.98
C LYS A 75 13.27 -14.36 12.01
N LEU A 76 14.16 -14.17 11.02
CA LEU A 76 13.96 -13.17 9.97
C LEU A 76 12.73 -13.48 9.12
N PHE A 77 12.51 -14.75 8.77
CA PHE A 77 11.31 -15.18 8.06
C PHE A 77 10.05 -14.82 8.85
N TYR A 78 10.00 -15.20 10.13
CA TYR A 78 8.89 -14.88 11.02
C TYR A 78 8.62 -13.37 11.08
N ILE A 79 9.65 -12.55 11.32
CA ILE A 79 9.52 -11.09 11.41
C ILE A 79 8.98 -10.51 10.09
N CYS A 80 9.46 -10.98 8.94
CA CYS A 80 9.00 -10.48 7.64
C CYS A 80 7.54 -10.81 7.37
N THR A 81 7.12 -12.06 7.62
CA THR A 81 5.73 -12.48 7.45
C THR A 81 4.80 -11.74 8.41
N LEU A 82 5.19 -11.63 9.68
CA LEU A 82 4.43 -10.88 10.68
C LEU A 82 4.31 -9.41 10.30
N LEU A 83 5.40 -8.77 9.89
CA LEU A 83 5.42 -7.36 9.52
C LEU A 83 4.54 -7.07 8.29
N ALA A 84 4.63 -7.92 7.25
CA ALA A 84 3.79 -7.78 6.06
C ALA A 84 2.30 -7.87 6.42
N PHE A 85 1.92 -8.81 7.28
CA PHE A 85 0.54 -8.93 7.73
C PHE A 85 0.09 -7.75 8.58
N MET A 86 0.87 -7.37 9.59
CA MET A 86 0.52 -6.25 10.46
C MET A 86 0.28 -4.98 9.64
N LEU A 87 1.11 -4.71 8.64
CA LEU A 87 0.92 -3.56 7.76
C LEU A 87 -0.29 -3.72 6.82
N ALA A 88 -0.55 -4.90 6.29
CA ALA A 88 -1.74 -5.18 5.47
C ALA A 88 -3.05 -5.00 6.27
N ASP A 89 -3.02 -5.31 7.56
CA ASP A 89 -4.14 -5.14 8.51
C ASP A 89 -4.21 -3.71 9.09
N GLY A 90 -3.37 -2.79 8.62
CA GLY A 90 -3.35 -1.40 9.08
C GLY A 90 -2.70 -1.17 10.45
N LYS A 91 -2.05 -2.19 11.05
CA LYS A 91 -1.37 -2.12 12.36
C LYS A 91 -0.03 -1.39 12.30
N THR A 92 -0.07 -0.11 11.95
CA THR A 92 1.13 0.72 11.78
C THR A 92 1.87 1.04 13.06
N ARG A 93 1.17 1.27 14.16
CA ARG A 93 1.83 1.61 15.43
C ARG A 93 2.53 0.37 15.98
N SER A 94 1.80 -0.74 15.99
CA SER A 94 2.24 -2.02 16.54
C SER A 94 3.41 -2.62 15.74
N SER A 95 3.48 -2.37 14.42
CA SER A 95 4.55 -2.90 13.55
C SER A 95 5.90 -2.19 13.69
N ARG A 96 5.98 -0.99 14.28
CA ARG A 96 7.21 -0.17 14.31
C ARG A 96 8.39 -0.88 14.97
N GLN A 97 8.14 -1.65 16.03
CA GLN A 97 9.22 -2.37 16.72
C GLN A 97 9.81 -3.47 15.83
N HIS A 98 8.96 -4.25 15.16
CA HIS A 98 9.40 -5.29 14.23
C HIS A 98 10.14 -4.72 13.02
N LEU A 99 9.69 -3.58 12.50
CA LEU A 99 10.38 -2.88 11.41
C LEU A 99 11.80 -2.44 11.83
N ARG A 100 11.98 -1.90 13.04
CA ARG A 100 13.31 -1.53 13.54
C ARG A 100 14.23 -2.74 13.68
N THR A 101 13.70 -3.86 14.19
CA THR A 101 14.45 -5.12 14.26
C THR A 101 14.88 -5.56 12.87
N LEU A 102 13.96 -5.62 11.90
CA LEU A 102 14.29 -6.00 10.52
C LEU A 102 15.37 -5.09 9.90
N GLN A 103 15.26 -3.76 10.07
CA GLN A 103 16.25 -2.81 9.57
C GLN A 103 17.65 -3.04 10.17
N SER A 104 17.71 -3.31 11.48
CA SER A 104 18.96 -3.60 12.17
C SER A 104 19.62 -4.88 11.65
N GLU A 105 18.84 -5.95 11.50
CA GLU A 105 19.32 -7.25 11.02
C GLU A 105 19.81 -7.17 9.57
N VAL A 106 19.05 -6.51 8.67
CA VAL A 106 19.46 -6.31 7.27
C VAL A 106 20.75 -5.49 7.18
N GLN A 107 20.89 -4.47 8.03
CA GLN A 107 22.12 -3.68 8.07
C GLN A 107 23.33 -4.50 8.55
N ALA A 108 23.14 -5.39 9.53
CA ALA A 108 24.18 -6.31 10.00
C ALA A 108 24.62 -7.27 8.87
N LEU A 109 23.65 -7.90 8.21
CA LEU A 109 23.90 -8.81 7.07
C LEU A 109 24.67 -8.14 5.93
N SER A 110 24.47 -6.84 5.71
CA SER A 110 25.20 -6.08 4.69
C SER A 110 26.66 -5.78 5.06
N LYS A 111 27.01 -5.72 6.34
CA LYS A 111 28.37 -5.38 6.82
C LYS A 111 29.30 -6.58 6.84
N ASP A 112 28.77 -7.75 7.19
CA ASP A 112 29.60 -8.92 7.47
C ASP A 112 30.17 -9.58 6.21
N GLY A 113 29.68 -9.23 5.01
CA GLY A 113 30.24 -9.61 3.69
C GLY A 113 30.31 -11.11 3.39
N THR A 114 30.08 -11.94 4.41
CA THR A 114 30.14 -13.39 4.44
C THR A 114 28.71 -13.90 4.59
N CYS A 115 27.98 -13.87 3.50
CA CYS A 115 26.66 -14.49 3.42
C CYS A 115 26.84 -16.02 3.35
N MET A 116 27.35 -16.64 4.42
CA MET A 116 27.18 -18.08 4.60
C MET A 116 25.76 -18.32 5.10
N GLN A 117 24.81 -18.27 4.18
CA GLN A 117 23.45 -18.79 4.37
C GLN A 117 23.52 -20.32 4.48
N ALA A 118 24.02 -20.82 5.61
CA ALA A 118 23.93 -22.23 5.95
C ALA A 118 22.53 -22.54 6.53
N GLY A 119 21.91 -23.66 6.12
CA GLY A 119 20.59 -24.08 6.58
C GLY A 119 19.44 -23.65 5.67
N ILE A 120 18.27 -23.40 6.24
CA ILE A 120 17.05 -23.04 5.50
C ILE A 120 17.17 -21.61 4.96
N ARG A 121 17.20 -21.49 3.63
CA ARG A 121 17.26 -20.22 2.89
C ARG A 121 15.89 -19.95 2.28
N TRP A 122 15.28 -18.83 2.68
CA TRP A 122 13.96 -18.42 2.17
C TRP A 122 14.04 -17.13 1.34
N MET A 123 15.01 -16.24 1.61
CA MET A 123 15.36 -15.08 0.77
C MET A 123 16.83 -14.70 0.89
N ASP A 124 17.34 -14.05 -0.15
CA ASP A 124 18.71 -13.54 -0.23
C ASP A 124 18.82 -12.14 0.38
N THR A 125 20.05 -11.71 0.71
CA THR A 125 20.31 -10.38 1.28
C THR A 125 19.70 -9.26 0.43
N VAL A 126 19.77 -9.35 -0.91
CA VAL A 126 19.27 -8.29 -1.80
C VAL A 126 17.73 -8.19 -1.79
N PRO A 127 16.95 -9.26 -2.08
CA PRO A 127 15.50 -9.29 -1.86
C PRO A 127 15.09 -8.86 -0.44
N LEU A 128 15.83 -9.27 0.60
CA LEU A 128 15.52 -8.90 1.97
C LEU A 128 15.71 -7.38 2.22
N THR A 129 16.76 -6.78 1.65
CA THR A 129 16.96 -5.32 1.67
C THR A 129 15.83 -4.59 0.96
N VAL A 130 15.39 -5.10 -0.21
CA VAL A 130 14.27 -4.55 -0.95
C VAL A 130 12.99 -4.62 -0.12
N PHE A 131 12.73 -5.76 0.53
CA PHE A 131 11.58 -5.94 1.43
C PHE A 131 11.63 -4.94 2.60
N ALA A 132 12.77 -4.80 3.27
CA ALA A 132 12.92 -3.85 4.37
C ALA A 132 12.72 -2.40 3.93
N CYS A 133 13.19 -2.03 2.73
CA CYS A 133 12.91 -0.71 2.15
C CYS A 133 11.42 -0.52 1.89
N LEU A 134 10.74 -1.52 1.28
CA LEU A 134 9.31 -1.46 1.02
C LEU A 134 8.50 -1.26 2.32
N MET A 135 8.74 -2.07 3.35
CA MET A 135 8.06 -1.90 4.65
C MET A 135 8.34 -0.53 5.29
N THR A 136 9.56 -0.01 5.10
CA THR A 136 9.93 1.34 5.55
C THR A 136 9.15 2.43 4.80
N ILE A 137 8.96 2.26 3.49
CA ILE A 137 8.19 3.16 2.64
C ILE A 137 6.71 3.13 3.05
N VAL A 138 6.12 1.94 3.22
CA VAL A 138 4.71 1.80 3.69
C VAL A 138 4.51 2.55 5.00
N ASN A 139 5.35 2.28 6.01
CA ASN A 139 5.25 2.98 7.29
C ASN A 139 5.48 4.49 7.16
N SER A 140 6.40 4.93 6.30
CA SER A 140 6.68 6.36 6.10
C SER A 140 5.52 7.07 5.39
N ALA A 141 4.91 6.44 4.38
CA ALA A 141 3.75 6.96 3.66
C ALA A 141 2.54 7.11 4.58
N LEU A 142 2.25 6.11 5.41
CA LEU A 142 1.16 6.14 6.39
C LEU A 142 1.36 7.19 7.49
N GLN A 143 2.60 7.60 7.73
CA GLN A 143 2.97 8.68 8.65
C GLN A 143 3.24 10.02 7.93
N CYS A 144 2.90 10.11 6.64
CA CYS A 144 3.07 11.29 5.80
C CYS A 144 4.50 11.83 5.72
N ASN A 145 5.49 10.96 5.86
CA ASN A 145 6.91 11.28 5.69
C ASN A 145 7.38 10.89 4.29
N TYR A 146 6.91 11.65 3.29
CA TYR A 146 7.15 11.36 1.87
C TYR A 146 8.63 11.49 1.47
N GLU A 147 9.37 12.42 2.07
CA GLU A 147 10.81 12.55 1.81
C GLU A 147 11.59 11.29 2.23
N ARG A 148 11.25 10.72 3.40
CA ARG A 148 11.84 9.46 3.84
C ARG A 148 11.45 8.33 2.91
N ALA A 149 10.18 8.25 2.51
CA ALA A 149 9.72 7.26 1.54
C ALA A 149 10.53 7.34 0.23
N ALA A 150 10.71 8.54 -0.34
CA ALA A 150 11.47 8.76 -1.57
C ALA A 150 12.94 8.29 -1.45
N LYS A 151 13.61 8.58 -0.32
CA LYS A 151 14.99 8.12 -0.07
C LYS A 151 15.11 6.60 -0.13
N TYR A 152 14.22 5.88 0.56
CA TYR A 152 14.23 4.41 0.56
C TYR A 152 13.77 3.83 -0.78
N TYR A 153 12.90 4.52 -1.52
CA TYR A 153 12.49 4.12 -2.86
C TYR A 153 13.69 4.08 -3.82
N THR A 154 14.52 5.13 -3.83
CA THR A 154 15.75 5.17 -4.65
C THR A 154 16.71 4.04 -4.30
N ILE A 155 16.88 3.73 -3.00
CA ILE A 155 17.74 2.62 -2.54
C ILE A 155 17.18 1.27 -3.04
N ALA A 156 15.89 1.03 -2.85
CA ALA A 156 15.25 -0.22 -3.25
C ALA A 156 15.34 -0.45 -4.76
N MET A 157 15.06 0.58 -5.57
CA MET A 157 15.11 0.50 -7.02
C MET A 157 16.51 0.17 -7.54
N ARG A 158 17.57 0.73 -6.93
CA ARG A 158 18.96 0.36 -7.25
C ARG A 158 19.23 -1.12 -6.98
N HIS A 159 18.83 -1.62 -5.82
CA HIS A 159 19.00 -3.04 -5.48
C HIS A 159 18.23 -3.97 -6.44
N ILE A 160 17.03 -3.58 -6.89
CA ILE A 160 16.25 -4.32 -7.88
C ILE A 160 16.94 -4.35 -9.24
N GLN A 161 17.48 -3.21 -9.70
CA GLN A 161 18.24 -3.14 -10.95
C GLN A 161 19.46 -4.06 -10.92
N ASP A 162 20.24 -4.02 -9.84
CA ASP A 162 21.39 -4.90 -9.63
C ASP A 162 20.99 -6.37 -9.59
N TYR A 163 19.86 -6.69 -8.93
CA TYR A 163 19.33 -8.05 -8.87
C TYR A 163 18.94 -8.56 -10.26
N ASN A 164 18.17 -7.78 -11.02
CA ASN A 164 17.74 -8.16 -12.37
C ASN A 164 18.93 -8.33 -13.33
N ALA A 165 19.94 -7.46 -13.24
CA ALA A 165 21.16 -7.57 -14.05
C ALA A 165 21.98 -8.83 -13.73
N ARG A 166 21.92 -9.34 -12.50
CA ARG A 166 22.51 -10.63 -12.12
C ARG A 166 21.65 -11.80 -12.57
N ALA A 167 20.33 -11.70 -12.40
CA ALA A 167 19.38 -12.75 -12.77
C ALA A 167 19.31 -13.00 -14.28
N SER A 168 19.64 -12.02 -15.12
CA SER A 168 19.76 -12.21 -16.56
C SER A 168 21.04 -12.96 -16.97
N ARG A 169 22.06 -12.96 -16.13
CA ARG A 169 23.37 -13.59 -16.40
C ARG A 169 23.51 -14.97 -15.78
N ASN A 170 22.82 -15.21 -14.66
CA ASN A 170 22.92 -16.44 -13.88
C ASN A 170 21.51 -17.00 -13.58
N PRO A 171 21.34 -18.33 -13.54
CA PRO A 171 20.09 -18.94 -13.09
C PRO A 171 19.71 -18.43 -11.70
N CYS A 172 18.49 -17.92 -11.57
CA CYS A 172 17.90 -17.50 -10.29
C CYS A 172 16.67 -18.34 -10.01
N GLU A 173 16.38 -18.56 -8.72
CA GLU A 173 15.15 -19.22 -8.31
C GLU A 173 13.94 -18.41 -8.77
N TYR A 174 13.11 -19.01 -9.61
CA TYR A 174 11.97 -18.35 -10.25
C TYR A 174 11.01 -17.70 -9.24
N GLY A 175 10.80 -18.34 -8.09
CA GLY A 175 9.96 -17.80 -7.00
C GLY A 175 10.51 -16.52 -6.38
N ILE A 176 11.82 -16.43 -6.17
CA ILE A 176 12.47 -15.22 -5.62
C ILE A 176 12.42 -14.09 -6.65
N LEU A 177 12.72 -14.37 -7.91
CA LEU A 177 12.62 -13.39 -8.98
C LEU A 177 11.21 -12.80 -9.08
N ARG A 178 10.18 -13.66 -9.04
CA ARG A 178 8.77 -13.22 -9.05
C ARG A 178 8.41 -12.38 -7.82
N SER A 179 8.99 -12.70 -6.67
CA SER A 179 8.80 -11.90 -5.44
C SER A 179 9.43 -10.51 -5.56
N VAL A 180 10.63 -10.41 -6.15
CA VAL A 180 11.28 -9.12 -6.44
C VAL A 180 10.47 -8.29 -7.44
N GLN A 181 9.90 -8.92 -8.47
CA GLN A 181 9.01 -8.27 -9.43
C GLN A 181 7.75 -7.67 -8.74
N ARG A 182 7.12 -8.41 -7.83
CA ARG A 182 5.99 -7.91 -7.02
C ARG A 182 6.38 -6.77 -6.10
N MET A 183 7.52 -6.87 -5.42
CA MET A 183 8.03 -5.77 -4.60
C MET A 183 8.28 -4.52 -5.43
N ARG A 184 8.77 -4.65 -6.67
CA ARG A 184 8.91 -3.51 -7.60
C ARG A 184 7.56 -2.85 -7.90
N MET A 185 6.52 -3.63 -8.15
CA MET A 185 5.17 -3.10 -8.40
C MET A 185 4.65 -2.35 -7.16
N ALA A 186 4.76 -2.97 -5.98
CA ALA A 186 4.35 -2.34 -4.72
C ALA A 186 5.17 -1.07 -4.39
N LEU A 187 6.47 -1.03 -4.70
CA LEU A 187 7.30 0.17 -4.54
C LEU A 187 6.81 1.32 -5.42
N ASN A 188 6.49 1.05 -6.70
CA ASN A 188 5.95 2.07 -7.60
C ASN A 188 4.57 2.53 -7.15
N GLU A 189 3.70 1.62 -6.71
CA GLU A 189 2.39 1.95 -6.17
C GLU A 189 2.51 2.92 -4.99
N MET A 190 3.31 2.56 -3.98
CA MET A 190 3.51 3.40 -2.79
C MET A 190 4.12 4.77 -3.14
N MET A 191 5.05 4.80 -4.10
CA MET A 191 5.68 6.06 -4.52
C MET A 191 4.72 6.93 -5.33
N ALA A 192 3.89 6.35 -6.20
CA ALA A 192 2.82 7.06 -6.89
C ALA A 192 1.85 7.69 -5.88
N GLN A 193 1.43 6.95 -4.86
CA GLN A 193 0.59 7.47 -3.77
C GLN A 193 1.28 8.63 -3.04
N CYS A 194 2.55 8.48 -2.67
CA CYS A 194 3.32 9.55 -2.02
C CYS A 194 3.40 10.80 -2.90
N ASN A 195 3.65 10.65 -4.20
CA ASN A 195 3.73 11.76 -5.15
C ASN A 195 2.37 12.45 -5.33
N ILE A 196 1.27 11.70 -5.39
CA ILE A 196 -0.08 12.28 -5.39
C ILE A 196 -0.29 13.10 -4.11
N MET A 197 -0.05 12.50 -2.93
CA MET A 197 -0.25 13.18 -1.64
C MET A 197 0.67 14.40 -1.45
N ALA A 198 1.88 14.37 -2.01
CA ALA A 198 2.82 15.48 -2.01
C ALA A 198 2.54 16.53 -3.10
N CYS A 199 1.45 16.39 -3.86
CA CYS A 199 1.08 17.29 -4.96
C CYS A 199 2.14 17.36 -6.08
N HIS A 200 2.77 16.23 -6.39
CA HIS A 200 3.68 16.03 -7.53
C HIS A 200 3.07 15.06 -8.56
N PRO A 201 1.93 15.40 -9.19
CA PRO A 201 1.17 14.47 -10.04
C PRO A 201 2.01 13.94 -11.21
N SER A 202 2.89 14.75 -11.80
CA SER A 202 3.76 14.32 -12.90
C SER A 202 4.69 13.17 -12.53
N MET A 203 5.28 13.21 -11.33
CA MET A 203 6.11 12.12 -10.82
C MET A 203 5.28 10.87 -10.52
N ALA A 204 4.06 11.05 -10.00
CA ALA A 204 3.14 9.93 -9.81
C ALA A 204 2.81 9.23 -11.14
N MET A 205 2.63 10.01 -12.20
CA MET A 205 2.34 9.49 -13.53
C MET A 205 3.48 8.63 -14.10
N ASP A 206 4.74 9.02 -13.86
CA ASP A 206 5.90 8.21 -14.23
C ASP A 206 5.92 6.87 -13.50
N ASN A 207 5.59 6.85 -12.19
CA ASN A 207 5.48 5.61 -11.44
C ASN A 207 4.34 4.72 -11.98
N ILE A 208 3.19 5.31 -12.32
CA ILE A 208 2.05 4.57 -12.90
C ILE A 208 2.43 3.98 -14.26
N ARG A 209 3.08 4.75 -15.13
CA ARG A 209 3.59 4.26 -16.43
C ARG A 209 4.52 3.08 -16.23
N ASP A 210 5.46 3.19 -15.30
CA ASP A 210 6.41 2.13 -15.01
C ASP A 210 5.70 0.86 -14.52
N MET A 211 4.63 0.96 -13.73
CA MET A 211 3.80 -0.19 -13.34
C MET A 211 3.13 -0.84 -14.55
N VAL A 212 2.49 -0.05 -15.40
CA VAL A 212 1.79 -0.54 -16.61
C VAL A 212 2.77 -1.27 -17.53
N GLN A 213 3.85 -0.60 -17.94
CA GLN A 213 4.87 -1.18 -18.81
C GLN A 213 5.51 -2.43 -18.21
N PHE A 214 5.81 -2.41 -16.91
CA PHE A 214 6.45 -3.55 -16.25
C PHE A 214 5.52 -4.76 -16.18
N SER A 215 4.25 -4.56 -15.78
CA SER A 215 3.28 -5.65 -15.72
C SER A 215 3.05 -6.32 -17.08
N GLN A 216 3.01 -5.53 -18.16
CA GLN A 216 2.85 -6.04 -19.53
C GLN A 216 4.07 -6.85 -19.99
N ARG A 217 5.29 -6.38 -19.69
CA ARG A 217 6.54 -7.08 -20.04
C ARG A 217 6.73 -8.39 -19.26
N HIS A 218 6.19 -8.49 -18.05
CA HIS A 218 6.47 -9.58 -17.11
C HIS A 218 5.28 -10.52 -16.84
N GLY A 219 4.13 -10.30 -17.49
CA GLY A 219 3.03 -11.27 -17.59
C GLY A 219 1.69 -10.77 -17.05
N ALA A 220 0.60 -11.27 -17.63
CA ALA A 220 -0.77 -10.87 -17.32
C ALA A 220 -1.15 -11.02 -15.83
N ASP A 221 -0.61 -12.03 -15.14
CA ASP A 221 -0.83 -12.24 -13.71
C ASP A 221 -0.45 -11.01 -12.86
N LEU A 222 0.63 -10.30 -13.21
CA LEU A 222 1.05 -9.11 -12.46
C LEU A 222 0.07 -7.94 -12.69
N PHE A 223 -0.45 -7.80 -13.90
CA PHE A 223 -1.45 -6.79 -14.21
C PHE A 223 -2.79 -7.09 -13.51
N GLU A 224 -3.22 -8.35 -13.47
CA GLU A 224 -4.41 -8.76 -12.72
C GLU A 224 -4.26 -8.48 -11.21
N GLU A 225 -3.07 -8.70 -10.66
CA GLU A 225 -2.78 -8.49 -9.23
C GLU A 225 -2.77 -6.99 -8.86
N PHE A 226 -2.08 -6.15 -9.64
CA PHE A 226 -1.90 -4.72 -9.37
C PHE A 226 -2.87 -3.80 -10.12
N GLY A 227 -3.73 -4.35 -10.98
CA GLY A 227 -4.72 -3.63 -11.77
C GLY A 227 -5.63 -2.70 -10.96
N PRO A 228 -6.21 -3.12 -9.81
CA PRO A 228 -7.01 -2.20 -9.00
C PRO A 228 -6.20 -0.99 -8.51
N ALA A 229 -4.93 -1.18 -8.14
CA ALA A 229 -4.06 -0.10 -7.69
C ALA A 229 -3.72 0.86 -8.82
N ILE A 230 -3.35 0.33 -10.00
CA ILE A 230 -3.09 1.13 -11.22
C ILE A 230 -4.31 1.98 -11.57
N GLN A 231 -5.50 1.36 -11.62
CA GLN A 231 -6.74 2.06 -11.94
C GLN A 231 -7.10 3.10 -10.89
N SER A 232 -6.95 2.79 -9.60
CA SER A 232 -7.21 3.75 -8.53
C SER A 232 -6.27 4.95 -8.59
N LEU A 233 -4.97 4.72 -8.85
CA LEU A 233 -3.97 5.78 -9.01
C LEU A 233 -4.27 6.68 -10.21
N LEU A 234 -4.69 6.10 -11.34
CA LEU A 234 -5.15 6.86 -12.51
C LEU A 234 -6.39 7.69 -12.17
N GLY A 235 -7.35 7.14 -11.42
CA GLY A 235 -8.53 7.87 -10.96
C GLY A 235 -8.17 9.06 -10.07
N HIS A 236 -7.21 8.90 -9.15
CA HIS A 236 -6.67 9.99 -8.35
C HIS A 236 -5.99 11.05 -9.20
N TYR A 237 -5.19 10.65 -10.18
CA TYR A 237 -4.54 11.57 -11.12
C TYR A 237 -5.57 12.37 -11.95
N CYS A 238 -6.62 11.72 -12.46
CA CYS A 238 -7.74 12.38 -13.15
C CYS A 238 -8.45 13.39 -12.24
N SER A 239 -8.57 13.08 -10.95
CA SER A 239 -9.17 14.00 -9.96
C SER A 239 -8.33 15.28 -9.80
N TYR A 240 -6.99 15.18 -9.88
CA TYR A 240 -6.09 16.34 -9.91
C TYR A 240 -6.28 17.19 -11.19
N LEU A 241 -6.56 16.55 -12.32
CA LEU A 241 -6.87 17.22 -13.59
C LEU A 241 -8.28 17.82 -13.67
N ARG A 242 -9.10 17.66 -12.62
CA ARG A 242 -10.52 18.01 -12.59
C ARG A 242 -11.37 17.24 -13.61
N GLU A 243 -10.90 16.08 -14.06
CA GLU A 243 -11.59 15.21 -15.01
C GLU A 243 -12.42 14.16 -14.27
N SER A 244 -13.49 14.63 -13.61
CA SER A 244 -14.29 13.80 -12.69
C SER A 244 -14.93 12.58 -13.37
N GLU A 245 -15.34 12.70 -14.63
CA GLU A 245 -15.88 11.56 -15.41
C GLU A 245 -14.81 10.49 -15.70
N ALA A 246 -13.58 10.91 -16.00
CA ALA A 246 -12.47 9.97 -16.21
C ALA A 246 -12.08 9.29 -14.89
N ALA A 247 -12.03 10.06 -13.80
CA ALA A 247 -11.78 9.54 -12.47
C ALA A 247 -12.80 8.47 -12.06
N GLU A 248 -14.09 8.75 -12.25
CA GLU A 248 -15.18 7.81 -11.97
C GLU A 248 -15.02 6.51 -12.74
N LYS A 249 -14.77 6.60 -14.05
CA LYS A 249 -14.52 5.42 -14.88
C LYS A 249 -13.41 4.60 -14.24
N HIS A 250 -12.23 5.18 -14.02
CA HIS A 250 -11.06 4.50 -13.42
C HIS A 250 -11.39 3.77 -12.11
N PHE A 251 -12.13 4.39 -11.19
CA PHE A 251 -12.57 3.73 -9.96
C PHE A 251 -13.55 2.56 -10.22
N ILE A 252 -14.46 2.69 -11.20
CA ILE A 252 -15.33 1.58 -11.65
C ILE A 252 -14.51 0.45 -12.30
N ALA A 253 -13.44 0.74 -13.04
CA ALA A 253 -12.56 -0.32 -13.55
C ALA A 253 -11.86 -1.05 -12.42
N ALA A 254 -11.35 -0.33 -11.42
CA ALA A 254 -10.69 -0.93 -10.26
C ALA A 254 -11.61 -1.95 -9.55
N SER A 255 -12.91 -1.67 -9.46
CA SER A 255 -13.87 -2.54 -8.78
C SER A 255 -14.17 -3.86 -9.53
N LYS A 256 -13.86 -3.94 -10.83
CA LYS A 256 -14.10 -5.14 -11.66
C LYS A 256 -13.02 -6.22 -11.50
N PHE A 257 -11.89 -5.90 -10.88
CA PHE A 257 -10.81 -6.87 -10.66
C PHE A 257 -11.16 -7.89 -9.58
N LYS A 258 -10.70 -9.14 -9.75
CA LYS A 258 -10.94 -10.21 -8.78
C LYS A 258 -10.39 -9.90 -7.39
N SER A 259 -9.25 -9.21 -7.33
CA SER A 259 -8.61 -8.78 -6.08
C SER A 259 -9.43 -7.76 -5.30
N CYS A 260 -10.39 -7.08 -5.93
CA CYS A 260 -11.36 -6.21 -5.24
C CYS A 260 -12.34 -6.99 -4.34
N LYS A 261 -12.26 -8.33 -4.30
CA LYS A 261 -12.91 -9.13 -3.24
C LYS A 261 -12.24 -8.98 -1.88
N ASP A 262 -10.99 -8.52 -1.84
CA ASP A 262 -10.32 -8.17 -0.58
C ASP A 262 -11.03 -6.98 0.06
N LYS A 263 -11.36 -7.09 1.36
CA LYS A 263 -12.13 -6.06 2.09
C LYS A 263 -11.44 -4.70 1.99
N ASN A 264 -10.13 -4.60 2.17
CA ASN A 264 -9.44 -3.32 2.22
C ASN A 264 -9.40 -2.64 0.85
N ILE A 265 -9.15 -3.42 -0.21
CA ILE A 265 -9.19 -2.91 -1.59
C ILE A 265 -10.61 -2.43 -1.94
N TRP A 266 -11.62 -3.25 -1.63
CA TRP A 266 -13.02 -2.93 -1.85
C TRP A 266 -13.41 -1.60 -1.19
N VAL A 267 -13.12 -1.46 0.11
CA VAL A 267 -13.44 -0.26 0.89
C VAL A 267 -12.79 0.97 0.27
N MET A 268 -11.50 0.90 -0.04
CA MET A 268 -10.78 2.03 -0.62
C MET A 268 -11.33 2.45 -1.99
N THR A 269 -11.65 1.48 -2.86
CA THR A 269 -12.26 1.78 -4.17
C THR A 269 -13.63 2.45 -4.01
N HIS A 270 -14.47 1.98 -3.10
CA HIS A 270 -15.82 2.54 -2.89
C HIS A 270 -15.76 3.93 -2.24
N VAL A 271 -14.85 4.17 -1.30
CA VAL A 271 -14.66 5.51 -0.71
C VAL A 271 -14.21 6.52 -1.76
N ASN A 272 -13.27 6.14 -2.64
CA ASN A 272 -12.84 7.02 -3.73
C ASN A 272 -13.99 7.34 -4.69
N LEU A 273 -14.77 6.33 -5.07
CA LEU A 273 -15.94 6.51 -5.94
C LEU A 273 -17.01 7.41 -5.29
N ALA A 274 -17.25 7.26 -3.98
CA ALA A 274 -18.18 8.08 -3.22
C ALA A 274 -17.76 9.55 -3.20
N ILE A 275 -16.47 9.82 -2.97
CA ILE A 275 -15.92 11.19 -3.04
C ILE A 275 -16.09 11.77 -4.45
N THR A 276 -15.85 10.97 -5.48
CA THR A 276 -16.03 11.38 -6.89
C THR A 276 -17.50 11.67 -7.22
N TYR A 277 -18.45 10.90 -6.70
CA TYR A 277 -19.88 11.19 -6.87
C TYR A 277 -20.30 12.47 -6.15
N LEU A 278 -19.81 12.72 -4.94
CA LEU A 278 -20.03 13.99 -4.26
C LEU A 278 -19.51 15.18 -5.07
N ALA A 279 -18.30 15.07 -5.61
CA ALA A 279 -17.69 16.13 -6.43
C ALA A 279 -18.49 16.42 -7.71
N GLN A 280 -19.22 15.42 -8.24
CA GLN A 280 -20.09 15.54 -9.41
C GLN A 280 -21.55 15.88 -9.07
N CYS A 281 -21.89 16.07 -7.80
CA CYS A 281 -23.28 16.23 -7.33
C CYS A 281 -24.20 15.02 -7.68
N LYS A 282 -23.62 13.84 -7.87
CA LYS A 282 -24.32 12.56 -8.09
C LYS A 282 -24.78 11.96 -6.75
N HIS A 283 -25.73 12.64 -6.12
CA HIS A 283 -26.13 12.30 -4.75
C HIS A 283 -26.78 10.93 -4.61
N ALA A 284 -27.54 10.48 -5.62
CA ALA A 284 -28.23 9.18 -5.57
C ALA A 284 -27.21 8.04 -5.52
N GLU A 285 -26.24 8.06 -6.43
CA GLU A 285 -25.16 7.10 -6.53
C GLU A 285 -24.26 7.14 -5.29
N PHE A 286 -24.00 8.34 -4.75
CA PHE A 286 -23.29 8.48 -3.48
C PHE A 286 -23.98 7.76 -2.33
N TYR A 287 -25.28 7.99 -2.11
CA TYR A 287 -26.02 7.35 -1.02
C TYR A 287 -26.22 5.84 -1.22
N GLU A 288 -26.12 5.35 -2.46
CA GLU A 288 -26.14 3.91 -2.76
C GLU A 288 -24.88 3.19 -2.27
N ILE A 289 -23.72 3.85 -2.34
CA ILE A 289 -22.42 3.22 -2.02
C ILE A 289 -21.83 3.65 -0.67
N ALA A 290 -22.22 4.81 -0.15
CA ALA A 290 -21.66 5.36 1.08
C ALA A 290 -22.47 4.92 2.30
N ASP A 291 -22.03 3.83 2.94
CA ASP A 291 -22.55 3.39 4.23
C ASP A 291 -21.87 4.17 5.38
N GLN A 292 -22.66 4.76 6.27
CA GLN A 292 -22.18 5.43 7.48
C GLN A 292 -21.38 4.46 8.37
N THR A 293 -21.75 3.18 8.39
CA THR A 293 -21.09 2.13 9.16
C THR A 293 -19.64 1.95 8.69
N LEU A 294 -19.42 2.00 7.38
CA LEU A 294 -18.09 1.84 6.79
C LEU A 294 -17.14 2.99 7.21
N ILE A 295 -17.63 4.23 7.15
CA ILE A 295 -16.84 5.41 7.52
C ILE A 295 -16.51 5.39 9.02
N ALA A 296 -17.44 4.94 9.86
CA ALA A 296 -17.22 4.79 11.29
C ALA A 296 -16.14 3.73 11.60
N GLU A 297 -16.18 2.56 10.94
CA GLU A 297 -15.15 1.51 11.08
C GLU A 297 -13.75 2.04 10.69
N CYS A 298 -13.65 2.78 9.58
CA CYS A 298 -12.39 3.40 9.16
C CYS A 298 -11.87 4.41 10.20
N MET A 299 -12.75 5.21 10.80
CA MET A 299 -12.39 6.21 11.79
C MET A 299 -11.84 5.58 13.09
N GLU A 300 -12.48 4.52 13.58
CA GLU A 300 -12.07 3.76 14.78
C GLU A 300 -10.69 3.13 14.57
N THR A 301 -10.53 2.41 13.45
CA THR A 301 -9.27 1.74 13.09
C THR A 301 -8.14 2.75 12.95
N ALA A 302 -8.38 3.85 12.24
CA ALA A 302 -7.38 4.89 12.04
C ALA A 302 -6.95 5.55 13.35
N LYS A 303 -7.87 5.71 14.32
CA LYS A 303 -7.56 6.26 15.64
C LYS A 303 -6.71 5.31 16.47
N MET A 304 -7.00 4.00 16.47
CA MET A 304 -6.25 3.01 17.24
C MET A 304 -4.79 2.89 16.81
N GLU A 305 -4.53 3.04 15.51
CA GLU A 305 -3.21 2.80 14.91
C GLU A 305 -2.40 4.08 14.59
N ASP A 306 -2.83 5.23 15.13
CA ASP A 306 -2.22 6.55 14.92
C ASP A 306 -2.13 6.94 13.43
N LEU A 307 -3.16 6.61 12.64
CA LEU A 307 -3.30 6.98 11.23
C LEU A 307 -4.02 8.33 11.09
N PHE A 308 -3.36 9.39 11.54
CA PHE A 308 -3.96 10.74 11.65
C PHE A 308 -4.60 11.25 10.36
N ARG A 309 -3.97 11.02 9.21
CA ARG A 309 -4.51 11.42 7.90
C ARG A 309 -5.82 10.72 7.58
N LEU A 310 -5.85 9.39 7.71
CA LEU A 310 -7.04 8.57 7.43
C LEU A 310 -8.17 8.89 8.41
N HIS A 311 -7.82 9.08 9.69
CA HIS A 311 -8.77 9.50 10.71
C HIS A 311 -9.38 10.87 10.35
N GLY A 312 -8.54 11.84 9.96
CA GLY A 312 -8.98 13.16 9.51
C GLY A 312 -9.92 13.10 8.31
N LEU A 313 -9.56 12.36 7.26
CA LEU A 313 -10.43 12.15 6.09
C LEU A 313 -11.77 11.52 6.49
N SER A 314 -11.75 10.54 7.39
CA SER A 314 -12.96 9.87 7.88
C SER A 314 -13.86 10.85 8.65
N VAL A 315 -13.30 11.72 9.49
CA VAL A 315 -14.03 12.77 10.22
C VAL A 315 -14.67 13.77 9.25
N LEU A 316 -13.92 14.22 8.24
CA LEU A 316 -14.43 15.17 7.25
C LEU A 316 -15.53 14.56 6.37
N LEU A 317 -15.38 13.31 5.95
CA LEU A 317 -16.43 12.55 5.26
C LEU A 317 -17.67 12.40 6.14
N PHE A 318 -17.50 12.01 7.40
CA PHE A 318 -18.60 11.84 8.34
C PHE A 318 -19.35 13.16 8.58
N SER A 319 -18.66 14.30 8.54
CA SER A 319 -19.26 15.63 8.66
C SER A 319 -20.23 16.01 7.54
N ILE A 320 -20.25 15.26 6.44
CA ILE A 320 -21.22 15.43 5.35
C ILE A 320 -22.57 14.87 5.76
N PHE A 321 -22.58 13.79 6.54
CA PHE A 321 -23.79 13.10 6.99
C PHE A 321 -24.34 13.67 8.29
N VAL A 322 -23.46 14.08 9.19
CA VAL A 322 -23.82 14.50 10.54
C VAL A 322 -23.23 15.88 10.83
N PRO A 323 -24.02 16.83 11.36
CA PRO A 323 -23.49 18.09 11.84
C PRO A 323 -22.41 17.85 12.91
N VAL A 324 -21.25 18.47 12.73
CA VAL A 324 -20.11 18.40 13.66
C VAL A 324 -19.80 19.78 14.22
N ASN A 325 -19.21 19.81 15.42
CA ASN A 325 -18.74 21.05 16.03
C ASN A 325 -17.27 21.35 15.66
N ALA A 326 -16.80 22.54 16.01
CA ALA A 326 -15.43 22.97 15.71
C ALA A 326 -14.38 22.09 16.43
N GLU A 327 -14.67 21.62 17.64
CA GLU A 327 -13.77 20.79 18.45
C GLU A 327 -13.45 19.44 17.79
N VAL A 328 -14.38 18.86 17.03
CA VAL A 328 -14.17 17.62 16.28
C VAL A 328 -13.23 17.84 15.08
N ILE A 329 -13.25 19.03 14.46
CA ILE A 329 -12.46 19.34 13.25
C ILE A 329 -11.06 19.84 13.58
N LEU A 330 -10.91 20.52 14.72
CA LEU A 330 -9.66 21.20 15.10
C LEU A 330 -8.42 20.28 15.11
N PRO A 331 -8.48 19.03 15.65
CA PRO A 331 -7.33 18.12 15.62
C PRO A 331 -6.85 17.80 14.20
N THR A 332 -7.78 17.58 13.27
CA THR A 332 -7.47 17.31 11.86
C THR A 332 -6.83 18.52 11.19
N LEU A 333 -7.37 19.72 11.46
CA LEU A 333 -6.87 20.98 10.91
C LEU A 333 -5.44 21.29 11.38
N ASP A 334 -5.18 21.13 12.69
CA ASP A 334 -3.86 21.37 13.28
C ASP A 334 -2.83 20.35 12.79
N TRP A 335 -3.23 19.09 12.69
CA TRP A 335 -2.35 18.03 12.20
C TRP A 335 -2.02 18.25 10.73
N SER A 336 -3.01 18.52 9.87
CA SER A 336 -2.78 18.66 8.42
C SER A 336 -1.83 19.83 8.10
N LYS A 337 -1.90 20.91 8.90
CA LYS A 337 -0.95 22.03 8.81
C LYS A 337 0.49 21.61 9.15
N LYS A 338 0.67 20.84 10.23
CA LYS A 338 1.98 20.36 10.68
C LYS A 338 2.55 19.28 9.75
N GLY A 339 1.68 18.45 9.19
CA GLY A 339 2.03 17.39 8.25
C GLY A 339 2.23 17.85 6.82
N HIS A 340 2.07 19.15 6.53
CA HIS A 340 2.12 19.71 5.18
C HIS A 340 1.17 19.01 4.20
N ASP A 341 0.00 18.58 4.69
CA ASP A 341 -1.05 17.97 3.85
C ASP A 341 -2.00 19.04 3.34
N HIS A 342 -1.68 19.59 2.16
CA HIS A 342 -2.41 20.69 1.53
C HIS A 342 -3.88 20.35 1.26
N SER A 343 -4.16 19.15 0.75
CA SER A 343 -5.53 18.72 0.44
C SER A 343 -6.38 18.57 1.70
N LEU A 344 -5.85 17.91 2.73
CA LEU A 344 -6.56 17.74 3.99
C LEU A 344 -6.72 19.08 4.72
N HIS A 345 -5.71 19.95 4.66
CA HIS A 345 -5.79 21.29 5.26
C HIS A 345 -6.84 22.16 4.56
N CYS A 346 -6.89 22.13 3.23
CA CYS A 346 -7.93 22.80 2.46
C CYS A 346 -9.34 22.34 2.85
N TRP A 347 -9.59 21.02 2.91
CA TRP A 347 -10.91 20.49 3.27
C TRP A 347 -11.27 20.79 4.74
N SER A 348 -10.31 20.67 5.66
CA SER A 348 -10.51 21.00 7.08
C SER A 348 -10.89 22.47 7.27
N ASN A 349 -10.19 23.40 6.60
CA ASN A 349 -10.51 24.83 6.65
C ASN A 349 -11.91 25.14 6.09
N ASN A 350 -12.29 24.56 4.94
CA ASN A 350 -13.64 24.73 4.39
C ASN A 350 -14.72 24.19 5.34
N THR A 351 -14.46 23.04 5.96
CA THR A 351 -15.40 22.43 6.91
C THR A 351 -15.54 23.28 8.17
N MET A 352 -14.42 23.77 8.72
CA MET A 352 -14.42 24.70 9.85
C MET A 352 -15.18 25.99 9.51
N ALA A 353 -14.95 26.56 8.33
CA ALA A 353 -15.64 27.77 7.89
C ALA A 353 -17.16 27.58 7.82
N ARG A 354 -17.61 26.41 7.35
CA ARG A 354 -19.03 26.03 7.30
C ARG A 354 -19.63 25.87 8.71
N VAL A 355 -18.90 25.26 9.63
CA VAL A 355 -19.33 25.11 11.04
C VAL A 355 -19.43 26.47 11.73
N LEU A 356 -18.47 27.37 11.53
CA LEU A 356 -18.54 28.72 12.11
C LEU A 356 -19.69 29.54 11.53
N ALA A 357 -19.91 29.46 10.21
CA ALA A 357 -21.01 30.13 9.54
C ALA A 357 -22.38 29.70 10.10
N SER A 358 -22.58 28.41 10.34
CA SER A 358 -23.85 27.90 10.87
C SER A 358 -24.17 28.39 12.29
N HIS A 359 -23.15 28.87 13.01
CA HIS A 359 -23.28 29.48 14.34
C HIS A 359 -23.22 31.02 14.30
N GLY A 360 -23.22 31.64 13.11
CA GLY A 360 -23.14 33.10 12.95
C GLY A 360 -21.79 33.70 13.38
N MET A 361 -20.73 32.90 13.42
CA MET A 361 -19.37 33.34 13.76
C MET A 361 -18.58 33.75 12.51
N ASP A 362 -17.61 34.67 12.68
CA ASP A 362 -16.69 35.04 11.59
C ASP A 362 -15.84 33.83 11.18
N ASN A 363 -15.78 33.58 9.88
CA ASN A 363 -15.08 32.46 9.26
C ASN A 363 -14.10 32.90 8.15
N SER A 364 -13.92 34.20 7.97
CA SER A 364 -13.14 34.78 6.86
C SER A 364 -11.72 34.26 6.78
N ALA A 365 -11.05 34.10 7.93
CA ALA A 365 -9.69 33.56 8.02
C ALA A 365 -9.56 32.12 7.48
N TYR A 366 -10.56 31.27 7.75
CA TYR A 366 -10.57 29.87 7.30
C TYR A 366 -10.87 29.76 5.81
N ILE A 367 -11.77 30.60 5.29
CA ILE A 367 -12.03 30.68 3.84
C ILE A 367 -10.77 31.11 3.10
N GLU A 368 -10.08 32.14 3.60
CA GLU A 368 -8.85 32.63 2.98
C GLU A 368 -7.70 31.61 3.06
N ALA A 369 -7.58 30.89 4.18
CA ALA A 369 -6.62 29.79 4.30
C ALA A 369 -6.91 28.67 3.29
N ALA A 370 -8.18 28.24 3.16
CA ALA A 370 -8.57 27.24 2.18
C ALA A 370 -8.27 27.68 0.73
N ARG A 371 -8.52 28.95 0.41
CA ARG A 371 -8.23 29.51 -0.91
C ARG A 371 -6.73 29.48 -1.24
N LYS A 372 -5.86 29.79 -0.27
CA LYS A 372 -4.40 29.72 -0.45
C LYS A 372 -3.93 28.31 -0.74
N GLU A 373 -4.46 27.31 -0.03
CA GLU A 373 -4.16 25.90 -0.30
C GLU A 373 -4.66 25.47 -1.68
N MET A 374 -5.86 25.90 -2.09
CA MET A 374 -6.40 25.63 -3.43
C MET A 374 -5.53 26.20 -4.55
N ALA A 375 -4.88 27.35 -4.34
CA ALA A 375 -3.98 27.94 -5.34
C ALA A 375 -2.71 27.09 -5.58
N LEU A 376 -2.28 26.27 -4.62
CA LEU A 376 -1.21 25.29 -4.83
C LEU A 376 -1.68 24.09 -5.67
N LEU A 377 -2.99 23.86 -5.71
CA LEU A 377 -3.67 22.85 -6.51
C LEU A 377 -4.25 23.47 -7.81
N ASP A 378 -3.63 24.55 -8.29
CA ASP A 378 -4.08 25.25 -9.48
C ASP A 378 -4.05 24.32 -10.70
N GLU A 379 -5.20 24.23 -11.36
CA GLU A 379 -5.40 23.34 -12.49
C GLU A 379 -4.47 23.70 -13.66
N GLY A 380 -4.16 24.99 -13.85
CA GLY A 380 -3.33 25.45 -14.96
C GLY A 380 -1.90 24.93 -14.86
N VAL A 381 -1.32 24.91 -13.66
CA VAL A 381 0.01 24.35 -13.41
C VAL A 381 0.02 22.85 -13.67
N ILE A 382 -0.93 22.12 -13.07
CA ILE A 382 -1.01 20.66 -13.18
C ILE A 382 -1.27 20.24 -14.65
N ARG A 383 -2.15 20.97 -15.36
CA ARG A 383 -2.49 20.70 -16.76
C ARG A 383 -1.32 21.00 -17.70
N ALA A 384 -0.53 22.03 -17.43
CA ALA A 384 0.68 22.33 -18.20
C ALA A 384 1.73 21.21 -18.06
N GLU A 385 1.96 20.71 -16.84
CA GLU A 385 2.85 19.57 -16.64
C GLU A 385 2.30 18.31 -17.34
N HIS A 386 1.00 18.04 -17.20
CA HIS A 386 0.34 16.91 -17.88
C HIS A 386 0.55 16.94 -19.40
N GLN A 387 0.32 18.08 -20.05
CA GLN A 387 0.45 18.22 -21.52
C GLN A 387 1.87 17.96 -22.04
N THR A 388 2.87 18.13 -21.18
CA THR A 388 4.29 17.90 -21.52
C THR A 388 4.79 16.53 -21.09
N ASN A 389 3.99 15.78 -20.33
CA ASN A 389 4.35 14.45 -19.84
C ASN A 389 4.01 13.38 -20.89
N PRO A 390 5.00 12.63 -21.42
CA PRO A 390 4.74 11.58 -22.42
C PRO A 390 3.85 10.43 -21.89
N SER A 391 3.78 10.28 -20.56
CA SER A 391 2.95 9.28 -19.89
C SER A 391 1.48 9.68 -19.80
N ALA A 392 1.15 10.94 -20.09
CA ALA A 392 -0.20 11.51 -19.99
C ALA A 392 -1.26 10.75 -20.80
N ALA A 393 -0.86 10.07 -21.88
CA ALA A 393 -1.77 9.29 -22.72
C ALA A 393 -2.50 8.17 -21.95
N LEU A 394 -1.92 7.68 -20.84
CA LEU A 394 -2.53 6.65 -19.99
C LEU A 394 -3.78 7.12 -19.23
N VAL A 395 -4.08 8.42 -19.23
CA VAL A 395 -5.32 9.00 -18.66
C VAL A 395 -6.54 8.67 -19.51
N GLN A 396 -6.37 8.39 -20.80
CA GLN A 396 -7.49 7.95 -21.63
C GLN A 396 -7.85 6.50 -21.25
N TRP A 397 -9.12 6.30 -20.88
CA TRP A 397 -9.67 5.01 -20.48
C TRP A 397 -9.50 3.92 -21.54
N PHE A 398 -9.11 2.72 -21.12
CA PHE A 398 -9.02 1.52 -21.96
C PHE A 398 -9.92 0.42 -21.41
N GLU A 399 -10.87 -0.07 -22.22
CA GLU A 399 -11.58 -1.34 -21.95
C GLU A 399 -10.77 -2.58 -22.40
N GLY A 400 -9.55 -2.37 -22.89
CA GLY A 400 -8.65 -3.39 -23.45
C GLY A 400 -7.18 -3.16 -23.04
N ASP A 401 -6.24 -3.51 -23.91
CA ASP A 401 -4.80 -3.47 -23.61
C ASP A 401 -4.27 -2.02 -23.43
N PRO A 402 -3.77 -1.64 -22.23
CA PRO A 402 -3.21 -0.32 -21.98
C PRO A 402 -1.93 -0.01 -22.77
N THR A 403 -1.23 -1.01 -23.35
CA THR A 403 0.01 -0.78 -24.13
C THR A 403 -0.27 -0.05 -25.43
N ALA A 404 -1.48 -0.20 -25.98
CA ALA A 404 -1.80 0.25 -27.33
C ALA A 404 -1.72 1.78 -27.49
N TYR A 405 -1.57 2.50 -26.37
CA TYR A 405 -1.62 3.95 -26.26
C TYR A 405 -0.35 4.54 -25.64
N LEU A 406 0.59 3.69 -25.22
CA LEU A 406 1.92 4.15 -24.86
C LEU A 406 2.72 4.45 -26.12
N PRO A 407 3.61 5.47 -26.12
CA PRO A 407 4.58 5.63 -27.18
C PRO A 407 5.31 4.30 -27.37
N LYS A 408 5.36 3.82 -28.62
CA LYS A 408 6.23 2.70 -28.94
C LYS A 408 7.65 3.21 -28.77
N ASP A 409 8.45 2.53 -27.94
CA ASP A 409 9.90 2.71 -27.95
C ASP A 409 10.36 2.34 -29.37
N ASP A 410 10.81 3.31 -30.17
CA ASP A 410 11.43 3.09 -31.49
C ASP A 410 12.75 2.32 -31.38
#